data_AF-A0A356P6S3-F1
#
_entry.id   AF-A0A356P6S3-F1
#
_cell.length_a   1.000
_cell.length_b   1.000
_cell.length_c   1.000
_cell.angle_alpha   90.00
_cell.angle_beta   90.00
_cell.angle_gamma   90.00
#
_symmetry.space_group_name_H-M   'P 1'
#
loop_
_entity.id
_entity.type
_entity.pdbx_description
1 polymer ?
#
loop_
_entity_poly.entity_id
_entity_poly.type
_entity_poly.pdbx_seq_one_letter_code
_entity_poly.pdbx_strand_id
1 'polypeptide(L)'
;YVQGDMIGKRGVERSYDFWLRGVEGTQQVEVDNSARPISKTMVNPPQAGKTVQLTIDQDLQKVVEDSLDSVIANVQKTNPSAHAGAAVVMDVNTGKILAIVSRPAMDPNELTGKITTAVSNKYWPPDEKPPTEADSVNRAVSLTYFPGSVFKMVTAM
;
A
#
# COMPACT_ATOMS: atom_id res chain seq x y z
N TYR A 1 17.58 5.64 9.33
CA TYR A 1 17.53 4.92 8.06
C TYR A 1 18.92 4.93 7.47
N VAL A 2 19.45 3.75 7.18
CA VAL A 2 20.67 3.58 6.40
C VAL A 2 20.33 3.14 4.99
N GLN A 3 21.28 3.29 4.08
CA GLN A 3 21.09 2.88 2.69
C GLN A 3 20.94 1.36 2.63
N GLY A 4 19.77 0.88 2.20
CA GLY A 4 19.42 -0.55 2.19
C GLY A 4 18.17 -0.88 3.00
N ASP A 5 17.71 0.04 3.85
CA ASP A 5 16.51 -0.17 4.66
C ASP A 5 15.26 -0.30 3.79
N MET A 6 14.45 -1.31 4.09
CA MET A 6 13.08 -1.38 3.60
C MET A 6 12.22 -0.40 4.39
N ILE A 7 11.57 0.52 3.69
CA ILE A 7 10.75 1.58 4.29
C ILE A 7 9.34 1.46 3.73
N GLY A 8 8.33 1.42 4.61
CA GLY A 8 6.94 1.46 4.22
C GLY A 8 6.60 2.81 3.58
N LYS A 9 6.35 2.83 2.26
CA LYS A 9 6.06 4.09 1.55
C LYS A 9 4.57 4.45 1.54
N ARG A 10 3.67 3.50 1.76
CA ARG A 10 2.22 3.68 1.61
C ARG A 10 1.39 2.86 2.60
N GLY A 11 0.11 3.22 2.70
CA GLY A 11 -0.89 2.46 3.44
C GLY A 11 -0.53 2.16 4.89
N VAL A 12 -0.80 0.92 5.30
CA VAL A 12 -0.49 0.41 6.65
C VAL A 12 1.00 0.48 6.93
N GLU A 13 1.85 0.12 5.97
CA GLU A 13 3.30 0.07 6.18
C GLU A 13 3.87 1.44 6.55
N ARG A 14 3.48 2.49 5.82
CA ARG A 14 3.91 3.86 6.16
C ARG A 14 3.37 4.32 7.51
N SER A 15 2.13 3.97 7.81
CA SER A 15 1.46 4.42 9.04
C SER A 15 2.04 3.74 10.29
N TYR A 16 2.50 2.50 10.15
CA TYR A 16 3.04 1.68 11.24
C TYR A 16 4.54 1.39 11.12
N ASP A 17 5.27 2.07 10.23
CA ASP A 17 6.72 1.88 9.98
C ASP A 17 7.53 1.91 11.27
N PHE A 18 7.18 2.85 12.17
CA PHE A 18 7.81 2.99 13.48
C PHE A 18 7.78 1.69 14.30
N TRP A 19 6.66 0.95 14.25
CA TRP A 19 6.50 -0.30 14.97
C TRP A 19 7.06 -1.49 14.19
N LEU A 20 6.97 -1.48 12.86
CA LEU A 20 7.37 -2.58 11.98
C LEU A 20 8.88 -2.71 11.82
N ARG A 21 9.63 -1.60 11.80
CA ARG A 21 11.07 -1.59 11.45
C ARG A 21 12.01 -2.19 12.51
N GLY A 22 11.57 -2.28 13.77
CA GLY A 22 12.42 -2.74 14.87
C GLY A 22 13.58 -1.78 15.19
N VAL A 23 14.62 -2.32 15.83
CA VAL A 23 15.84 -1.57 16.21
C VAL A 23 17.05 -2.32 15.66
N GLU A 24 17.90 -1.61 14.91
CA GLU A 24 19.13 -2.17 14.38
C GLU A 24 20.12 -2.51 15.49
N GLY A 25 20.78 -3.66 15.35
CA GLY A 25 21.88 -4.06 16.22
C GLY A 25 23.21 -3.51 15.73
N THR A 26 24.24 -3.62 16.56
CA THR A 26 25.61 -3.23 16.21
C THR A 26 26.57 -4.38 16.43
N GLN A 27 27.43 -4.62 15.44
CA GLN A 27 28.52 -5.59 15.52
C GLN A 27 29.85 -4.86 15.46
N GLN A 28 30.78 -5.26 16.32
CA GLN A 28 32.17 -4.86 16.23
C GLN A 28 32.90 -5.90 15.38
N VAL A 29 33.59 -5.42 14.35
CA VAL A 29 34.41 -6.25 13.47
C VAL A 29 35.84 -5.80 13.61
N GLU A 30 36.70 -6.70 14.09
CA GLU A 30 38.14 -6.46 14.09
C GLU A 30 38.69 -6.78 12.71
N VAL A 31 39.60 -5.93 12.21
CA VAL A 31 40.22 -6.07 10.89
C VAL A 31 41.74 -6.10 11.01
N ASP A 32 42.40 -6.88 10.15
CA ASP A 32 43.87 -6.88 10.04
C ASP A 32 44.40 -5.66 9.26
N ASN A 33 45.73 -5.52 9.18
CA ASN A 33 46.38 -4.44 8.42
C ASN A 33 46.09 -4.48 6.90
N SER A 34 45.47 -5.54 6.39
CA SER A 34 44.99 -5.68 5.00
C SER A 34 43.47 -5.50 4.90
N ALA A 35 42.82 -4.95 5.94
CA ALA A 35 41.38 -4.74 6.05
C ALA A 35 40.53 -6.02 5.97
N ARG A 36 41.11 -7.18 6.28
CA ARG A 36 40.36 -8.45 6.31
C ARG A 36 39.76 -8.67 7.70
N PRO A 37 38.48 -9.06 7.80
CA PRO A 37 37.82 -9.28 9.08
C PRO A 37 38.41 -10.51 9.78
N ILE A 38 38.95 -10.32 10.98
CA ILE A 38 39.58 -11.36 11.81
C ILE A 38 38.65 -11.89 12.91
N SER A 39 37.75 -11.05 13.42
CA SER A 39 36.77 -11.43 14.44
C SER A 39 35.51 -10.58 14.34
N LYS A 40 34.37 -11.15 14.72
CA LYS A 40 33.07 -10.45 14.79
C LYS A 40 32.48 -10.66 16.17
N THR A 41 32.27 -9.59 16.91
CA THR A 41 31.62 -9.60 18.22
C THR A 41 30.32 -8.81 18.15
N MET A 42 29.22 -9.45 18.54
CA MET A 42 27.93 -8.77 18.66
C MET A 42 27.98 -7.84 19.88
N VAL A 43 27.82 -6.53 19.66
CA VAL A 43 27.81 -5.53 20.75
C VAL A 43 26.37 -5.35 21.24
N ASN A 44 25.46 -5.05 20.30
CA ASN A 44 24.03 -4.92 20.58
C ASN A 44 23.26 -5.81 19.61
N PRO A 45 22.48 -6.79 20.10
CA PRO A 45 21.65 -7.60 19.21
C PRO A 45 20.53 -6.76 18.60
N PRO A 46 20.17 -6.99 17.31
CA PRO A 46 19.01 -6.35 16.70
C PRO A 46 17.72 -6.79 17.38
N GLN A 47 16.73 -5.90 17.44
CA GLN A 47 15.39 -6.20 17.94
C GLN A 47 14.40 -6.20 16.78
N ALA A 48 13.69 -7.31 16.61
CA ALA A 48 12.64 -7.39 15.61
C ALA A 48 11.53 -6.36 15.89
N GLY A 49 10.93 -5.83 14.83
CA GLY A 49 9.74 -5.01 14.93
C GLY A 49 8.54 -5.77 15.47
N LYS A 50 7.45 -5.04 15.70
CA LYS A 50 6.19 -5.58 16.16
C LYS A 50 5.33 -6.05 15.00
N THR A 51 4.51 -7.06 15.25
CA THR A 51 3.47 -7.50 14.33
C THR A 51 2.23 -6.61 14.44
N VAL A 52 1.69 -6.19 13.29
CA VAL A 52 0.43 -5.45 13.20
C VAL A 52 -0.69 -6.41 12.78
N GLN A 53 -1.73 -6.52 13.60
CA GLN A 53 -2.93 -7.28 13.26
C GLN A 53 -3.95 -6.33 12.62
N LEU A 54 -4.39 -6.65 11.40
CA LEU A 54 -5.40 -5.86 10.69
C LEU A 54 -6.81 -6.37 10.97
N THR A 55 -7.78 -5.49 10.73
CA THR A 55 -9.21 -5.82 10.73
C THR A 55 -9.70 -6.36 9.39
N ILE A 56 -8.85 -6.28 8.36
CA ILE A 56 -9.16 -6.73 7.01
C ILE A 56 -9.34 -8.25 7.02
N ASP A 57 -10.44 -8.68 6.43
CA ASP A 57 -10.72 -10.08 6.14
C ASP A 57 -10.21 -10.38 4.72
N GLN A 58 -9.28 -11.34 4.61
CA GLN A 58 -8.62 -11.63 3.34
C GLN A 58 -9.58 -12.21 2.29
N ASP A 59 -10.53 -13.04 2.70
CA ASP A 59 -11.48 -13.66 1.78
C ASP A 59 -12.48 -12.62 1.29
N LEU A 60 -12.97 -11.77 2.19
CA LEU A 60 -13.85 -10.66 1.83
C LEU A 60 -13.14 -9.63 0.94
N GLN A 61 -11.89 -9.29 1.24
CA GLN A 61 -11.06 -8.41 0.41
C GLN A 61 -11.00 -8.95 -1.02
N LYS A 62 -10.71 -10.24 -1.19
CA LYS A 62 -10.67 -10.89 -2.51
C LYS A 62 -12.02 -10.83 -3.24
N VAL A 63 -13.11 -11.13 -2.55
CA VAL A 63 -14.46 -11.07 -3.14
C VAL A 63 -14.80 -9.65 -3.60
N VAL A 64 -14.48 -8.64 -2.81
CA VAL A 64 -14.75 -7.23 -3.15
C VAL A 64 -13.90 -6.78 -4.34
N GLU A 65 -12.66 -7.23 -4.40
CA GLU A 65 -11.76 -7.02 -5.54
C GLU A 65 -12.33 -7.59 -6.84
N ASP A 66 -12.64 -8.89 -6.85
CA ASP A 66 -13.18 -9.59 -8.01
C ASP A 66 -14.54 -9.00 -8.45
N SER A 67 -15.37 -8.60 -7.48
CA SER A 67 -16.65 -7.95 -7.73
C SER A 67 -16.49 -6.56 -8.35
N LEU A 68 -15.57 -5.75 -7.84
CA LEU A 68 -15.31 -4.41 -8.36
C LEU A 68 -14.76 -4.48 -9.79
N ASP A 69 -13.83 -5.40 -10.05
CA ASP A 69 -13.28 -5.63 -11.40
C ASP A 69 -14.38 -6.04 -12.38
N SER A 70 -15.29 -6.92 -11.97
CA SER A 70 -16.46 -7.32 -12.76
C SER A 70 -17.43 -6.15 -13.02
N VAL A 71 -17.67 -5.30 -12.03
CA VAL A 71 -18.53 -4.12 -12.17
C VAL A 71 -17.90 -3.12 -13.14
N ILE A 72 -16.62 -2.81 -12.99
CA ILE A 72 -15.89 -1.90 -13.89
C ILE A 72 -15.96 -2.43 -15.33
N ALA A 73 -15.68 -3.71 -15.56
CA ALA A 73 -15.73 -4.32 -16.89
C ALA A 73 -17.15 -4.26 -17.50
N ASN A 74 -18.20 -4.39 -16.70
CA ASN A 74 -19.57 -4.27 -17.17
C ASN A 74 -19.96 -2.82 -17.49
N VAL A 75 -19.57 -1.86 -16.66
CA VAL A 75 -19.83 -0.43 -16.90
C VAL A 75 -19.08 0.06 -18.13
N GLN A 76 -17.88 -0.46 -18.39
CA GLN A 76 -17.10 -0.13 -19.59
C GLN A 76 -17.81 -0.46 -20.91
N LYS A 77 -18.72 -1.45 -20.91
CA LYS A 77 -19.50 -1.80 -22.11
C LYS A 77 -20.45 -0.67 -22.54
N THR A 78 -20.94 0.12 -21.59
CA THR A 78 -21.87 1.23 -21.85
C THR A 78 -21.20 2.59 -21.76
N ASN A 79 -20.15 2.70 -20.94
CA ASN A 79 -19.33 3.90 -20.80
C ASN A 79 -17.84 3.52 -20.87
N PRO A 80 -17.23 3.54 -22.08
CA PRO A 80 -15.86 3.12 -22.27
C PRO A 80 -14.83 3.84 -21.39
N SER A 81 -15.11 5.06 -20.94
CA SER A 81 -14.19 5.84 -20.09
C SER A 81 -14.20 5.44 -18.61
N ALA A 82 -15.05 4.49 -18.19
CA ALA A 82 -15.18 4.08 -16.80
C ALA A 82 -14.08 3.08 -16.38
N HIS A 83 -12.86 3.56 -16.14
CA HIS A 83 -11.69 2.71 -15.84
C HIS A 83 -11.34 2.57 -14.36
N ALA A 84 -12.03 3.28 -13.47
CA ALA A 84 -11.63 3.40 -12.07
C ALA A 84 -12.81 3.27 -11.11
N GLY A 85 -12.51 2.80 -9.90
CA GLY A 85 -13.50 2.64 -8.84
C GLY A 85 -12.85 2.35 -7.49
N ALA A 86 -13.63 2.46 -6.43
CA ALA A 86 -13.21 2.08 -5.09
C ALA A 86 -14.39 1.51 -4.31
N ALA A 87 -14.10 0.64 -3.34
CA ALA A 87 -15.09 0.05 -2.47
C ALA A 87 -14.52 -0.05 -1.05
N VAL A 88 -15.38 0.18 -0.06
CA VAL A 88 -15.06 0.01 1.37
C VAL A 88 -16.17 -0.82 2.00
N VAL A 89 -15.79 -1.85 2.73
CA VAL A 89 -16.71 -2.66 3.53
C VAL A 89 -16.36 -2.49 5.00
N MET A 90 -17.36 -2.13 5.80
CA MET A 90 -17.22 -1.81 7.21
C MET A 90 -18.27 -2.56 8.03
N ASP A 91 -17.86 -3.06 9.20
CA ASP A 91 -18.79 -3.49 10.23
C ASP A 91 -19.40 -2.26 10.92
N VAL A 92 -20.70 -2.07 10.73
CA VAL A 92 -21.44 -0.92 11.26
C VAL A 92 -21.51 -0.88 12.79
N ASN A 93 -21.36 -2.01 13.47
CA ASN A 93 -21.44 -2.07 14.94
C ASN A 93 -20.10 -1.74 15.60
N THR A 94 -18.99 -2.13 14.97
CA THR A 94 -17.64 -2.00 15.54
C THR A 94 -16.80 -0.92 14.88
N GLY A 95 -17.21 -0.42 13.70
CA GLY A 95 -16.42 0.50 12.87
C GLY A 95 -15.19 -0.15 12.21
N LYS A 96 -15.02 -1.48 12.32
CA LYS A 96 -13.90 -2.19 11.71
C LYS A 96 -14.03 -2.15 10.18
N ILE A 97 -12.94 -1.80 9.50
CA ILE A 97 -12.84 -1.94 8.05
C ILE A 97 -12.48 -3.38 7.73
N LEU A 98 -13.37 -4.08 7.03
CA LEU A 98 -13.21 -5.48 6.68
C LEU A 98 -12.60 -5.66 5.29
N ALA A 99 -12.86 -4.72 4.37
CA ALA A 99 -12.21 -4.68 3.06
C ALA A 99 -12.10 -3.24 2.55
N ILE A 100 -11.03 -2.93 1.85
CA ILE A 100 -10.82 -1.65 1.17
C ILE A 100 -10.12 -1.87 -0.16
N VAL A 101 -10.78 -1.48 -1.24
CA VAL A 101 -10.31 -1.72 -2.61
C VAL A 101 -10.29 -0.41 -3.37
N SER A 102 -9.23 -0.21 -4.14
CA SER A 102 -9.09 0.88 -5.10
C SER A 102 -8.61 0.28 -6.42
N ARG A 103 -9.24 0.68 -7.52
CA ARG A 103 -8.89 0.27 -8.88
C ARG A 103 -8.70 1.48 -9.79
N PRO A 104 -7.73 1.44 -10.72
CA PRO A 104 -6.71 0.39 -10.86
C PRO A 104 -5.74 0.30 -9.67
N ALA A 105 -5.12 -0.87 -9.50
CA ALA A 105 -4.25 -1.21 -8.37
C ALA A 105 -2.83 -1.54 -8.83
N MET A 106 -1.83 -1.23 -8.01
CA MET A 106 -0.44 -1.66 -8.24
C MET A 106 -0.18 -3.00 -7.54
N ASP A 107 0.78 -3.75 -8.06
CA ASP A 107 1.32 -4.90 -7.35
C ASP A 107 2.40 -4.43 -6.37
N PRO A 108 2.20 -4.61 -5.05
CA PRO A 108 3.20 -4.22 -4.05
C PRO A 108 4.54 -4.94 -4.24
N ASN A 109 4.55 -6.15 -4.81
CA ASN A 109 5.76 -6.93 -5.02
C ASN A 109 6.70 -6.28 -6.05
N GLU A 110 6.14 -5.65 -7.09
CA GLU A 110 6.90 -4.91 -8.11
C GLU A 110 7.57 -3.64 -7.55
N LEU A 111 7.12 -3.16 -6.39
CA LEU A 111 7.62 -1.96 -5.73
C LEU A 111 8.66 -2.25 -4.65
N THR A 112 9.09 -3.51 -4.51
CA THR A 112 10.11 -3.91 -3.55
C THR A 112 11.53 -3.79 -4.16
N GLY A 113 12.48 -3.30 -3.37
CA GLY A 113 13.88 -3.21 -3.80
C GLY A 113 14.15 -2.15 -4.87
N LYS A 114 14.86 -2.54 -5.94
CA LYS A 114 15.24 -1.62 -7.04
C LYS A 114 14.13 -1.55 -8.08
N ILE A 115 13.41 -0.43 -8.09
CA ILE A 115 12.39 -0.14 -9.10
C ILE A 115 13.07 0.14 -10.44
N THR A 116 12.70 -0.62 -11.48
CA THR A 116 13.20 -0.40 -12.84
C THR A 116 12.45 0.75 -13.52
N THR A 117 13.05 1.35 -14.54
CA THR A 117 12.38 2.40 -15.34
C THR A 117 11.07 1.90 -15.97
N ALA A 118 10.99 0.61 -16.32
CA ALA A 118 9.77 0.01 -16.86
C ALA A 118 8.63 -0.02 -15.82
N VAL A 119 8.92 -0.47 -14.59
CA VAL A 119 7.93 -0.48 -13.48
C VAL A 119 7.55 0.95 -13.09
N SER A 120 8.52 1.87 -13.07
CA SER A 120 8.24 3.29 -12.83
C SER A 120 7.29 3.85 -13.87
N ASN A 121 7.55 3.63 -15.17
CA ASN A 121 6.71 4.14 -16.25
C ASN A 121 5.33 3.48 -16.30
N LYS A 122 5.19 2.24 -15.80
CA LYS A 122 3.91 1.53 -15.67
C LYS A 122 2.96 2.25 -14.71
N TYR A 123 3.46 2.63 -13.53
CA TYR A 123 2.64 3.21 -12.46
C TYR A 123 2.68 4.74 -12.37
N TRP A 124 3.73 5.34 -12.92
CA TRP A 124 3.98 6.79 -13.01
C TRP A 124 4.49 7.15 -14.41
N PRO A 125 3.63 7.10 -15.44
CA PRO A 125 4.02 7.50 -16.78
C PRO A 125 4.45 8.98 -16.80
N PRO A 126 5.50 9.34 -17.54
CA PRO A 126 5.99 10.72 -17.64
C PRO A 126 5.03 11.62 -18.42
N ASP A 127 4.21 11.04 -19.30
CA ASP A 127 3.15 11.75 -20.01
C ASP A 127 1.92 11.81 -19.11
N GLU A 128 1.44 13.02 -18.81
CA GLU A 128 0.35 13.38 -17.90
C GLU A 128 -1.01 12.74 -18.26
N LYS A 129 -1.11 11.42 -18.25
CA LYS A 129 -2.42 10.76 -18.20
C LYS A 129 -3.11 11.24 -16.93
N PRO A 130 -4.38 11.66 -17.01
CA PRO A 130 -5.05 12.28 -15.88
C PRO A 130 -4.97 11.36 -14.65
N PRO A 131 -4.89 11.93 -13.43
CA PRO A 131 -4.72 11.17 -12.18
C PRO A 131 -5.81 10.11 -11.93
N THR A 132 -6.90 10.13 -12.71
CA THR A 132 -7.90 9.06 -12.79
C THR A 132 -7.38 7.72 -13.25
N GLU A 133 -6.26 7.66 -14.00
CA GLU A 133 -5.59 6.41 -14.44
C GLU A 133 -4.31 6.10 -13.66
N ALA A 134 -3.89 6.96 -12.72
CA ALA A 134 -2.74 6.63 -11.90
C ALA A 134 -3.12 5.48 -10.95
N ASP A 135 -2.59 4.29 -11.23
CA ASP A 135 -2.66 3.08 -10.36
C ASP A 135 -2.13 3.37 -8.95
N SER A 136 -1.37 4.46 -8.82
CA SER A 136 -0.64 4.82 -7.63
C SER A 136 -1.43 5.56 -6.56
N VAL A 137 -2.74 5.80 -6.72
CA VAL A 137 -3.54 6.52 -5.73
C VAL A 137 -4.61 5.61 -5.13
N ASN A 138 -4.77 5.66 -3.80
CA ASN A 138 -5.90 5.02 -3.14
C ASN A 138 -7.14 5.93 -3.23
N ARG A 139 -8.06 5.57 -4.12
CA ARG A 139 -9.26 6.34 -4.42
C ARG A 139 -10.27 6.36 -3.27
N ALA A 140 -10.24 5.36 -2.39
CA ALA A 140 -11.17 5.28 -1.26
C ALA A 140 -10.92 6.37 -0.19
N VAL A 141 -9.68 6.86 -0.09
CA VAL A 141 -9.28 7.79 1.00
C VAL A 141 -8.61 9.07 0.50
N SER A 142 -8.01 9.08 -0.69
CA SER A 142 -7.20 10.20 -1.16
C SER A 142 -7.89 11.06 -2.22
N LEU A 143 -8.99 10.59 -2.82
CA LEU A 143 -9.73 11.34 -3.83
C LEU A 143 -11.10 11.80 -3.31
N THR A 144 -11.53 12.95 -3.80
CA THR A 144 -12.85 13.52 -3.51
C THR A 144 -13.74 13.32 -4.72
N TYR A 145 -14.93 12.76 -4.49
CA TYR A 145 -15.97 12.59 -5.49
C TYR A 145 -17.21 13.36 -5.09
N PHE A 146 -17.99 13.79 -6.07
CA PHE A 146 -19.32 14.34 -5.79
C PHE A 146 -20.22 13.21 -5.27
N PRO A 147 -20.74 13.29 -4.03
CA PRO A 147 -21.51 12.21 -3.43
C PRO A 147 -22.91 12.05 -4.07
N GLY A 148 -23.41 13.06 -4.79
CA GLY A 148 -24.71 13.00 -5.44
C GLY A 148 -25.84 12.63 -4.48
N SER A 149 -26.73 11.72 -4.89
CA SER A 149 -27.90 11.36 -4.09
C SER A 149 -27.59 10.62 -2.78
N VAL A 150 -26.38 10.03 -2.60
CA VAL A 150 -26.06 9.38 -1.31
C VAL A 150 -25.93 10.39 -0.16
N PHE A 151 -25.69 11.66 -0.47
CA PHE A 151 -25.61 12.73 0.53
C PHE A 151 -26.99 13.18 1.07
N LYS A 152 -28.08 12.81 0.38
CA LYS A 152 -29.44 13.21 0.81
C LYS A 152 -29.79 12.73 2.22
N MET A 153 -29.21 11.61 2.64
CA MET A 153 -29.36 11.08 3.99
C MET A 153 -28.86 12.07 5.06
N VAL A 154 -27.82 12.85 4.75
CA VAL A 154 -27.26 13.85 5.67
C VAL A 154 -28.11 15.10 5.71
N THR A 155 -28.56 15.59 4.55
CA THR A 155 -29.38 16.81 4.45
C THR A 155 -30.80 16.64 4.98
N ALA A 156 -31.28 15.40 5.07
CA ALA A 156 -32.61 15.08 5.59
C ALA A 156 -32.63 14.93 7.13
N MET A 157 -31.48 14.97 7.79
CA MET A 157 -31.37 14.96 9.25
C MET A 157 -31.62 16.33 9.87
#